data_AF-A0A8T2U7S7-F1
#
_entry.id   AF-A0A8T2U7S7-F1
#
_cell.length_a   1.000
_cell.length_b   1.000
_cell.length_c   1.000
_cell.angle_alpha   90.00
_cell.angle_beta   90.00
_cell.angle_gamma   90.00
#
_symmetry.space_group_name_H-M   'P 1'
#
loop_
_entity.id
_entity.type
_entity.pdbx_description
1 polymer ?
#
loop_
_entity_poly.entity_id
_entity_poly.type
_entity_poly.pdbx_seq_one_letter_code
_entity_poly.pdbx_strand_id
1 'polypeptide(L)'
;MAVFSGEEVCQTTPSHIDTNYFSSGWFFTRAQIEDHSPSRRDGISLVKENQLRKSYCGFLRDLGMRLKVPQMTIATSILFCHRFFLRQSHAKNDRYTIATACMFLAGKVEETPKLLQNVLFISYEIRHKKDKSAANNIKQKEVYEYEKERVLLAENLVLQTLDFNINIVNPYRRLVAALKKLSIMDKFVVQVAWNFLNDRYNSISAALKESFLNLFS
;
A
#
# COMPACT_ATOMS: atom_id res chain seq x y z
N MET A 1 40.22 -28.54 -39.39
CA MET A 1 39.67 -27.88 -38.19
C MET A 1 40.78 -27.02 -37.63
N ALA A 2 40.67 -25.70 -37.79
CA ALA A 2 41.75 -24.76 -37.53
C ALA A 2 41.93 -24.51 -36.02
N VAL A 3 43.20 -24.42 -35.62
CA VAL A 3 43.70 -23.93 -34.34
C VAL A 3 44.00 -22.44 -34.51
N PHE A 4 43.63 -21.60 -33.53
CA PHE A 4 44.22 -20.27 -33.33
C PHE A 4 44.18 -19.89 -31.84
N SER A 5 45.39 -19.60 -31.31
CA SER A 5 45.82 -18.52 -30.38
C SER A 5 44.93 -18.11 -29.17
N GLY A 6 45.40 -17.77 -27.97
CA GLY A 6 46.70 -17.38 -27.43
C GLY A 6 46.45 -16.34 -26.31
N GLU A 7 47.14 -16.50 -25.16
CA GLU A 7 47.47 -15.54 -24.08
C GLU A 7 46.32 -14.93 -23.21
N GLU A 8 46.24 -15.30 -21.91
CA GLU A 8 46.76 -14.60 -20.69
C GLU A 8 45.86 -13.41 -20.24
N VAL A 9 45.49 -13.14 -18.99
CA VAL A 9 45.77 -13.61 -17.63
C VAL A 9 44.63 -13.03 -16.76
N CYS A 10 44.13 -13.76 -15.75
CA CYS A 10 43.70 -13.12 -14.51
C CYS A 10 43.80 -14.12 -13.34
N GLN A 11 44.58 -13.73 -12.34
CA GLN A 11 45.07 -14.54 -11.22
C GLN A 11 43.97 -14.88 -10.20
N THR A 12 43.86 -16.18 -9.89
CA THR A 12 43.60 -16.87 -8.60
C THR A 12 43.09 -16.04 -7.39
N THR A 13 41.80 -16.16 -6.99
CA THR A 13 41.19 -16.93 -5.84
C THR A 13 41.47 -16.41 -4.41
N PRO A 14 40.67 -16.70 -3.34
CA PRO A 14 39.38 -17.43 -3.23
C PRO A 14 38.28 -16.82 -2.29
N SER A 15 37.05 -17.32 -2.50
CA SER A 15 36.03 -17.73 -1.52
C SER A 15 35.31 -16.76 -0.55
N HIS A 16 33.98 -16.89 -0.61
CA HIS A 16 32.95 -16.66 0.43
C HIS A 16 32.62 -15.24 0.86
N ILE A 17 31.64 -14.63 0.16
CA ILE A 17 30.39 -14.18 0.81
C ILE A 17 29.23 -14.47 -0.15
N ASP A 18 28.73 -15.71 -0.11
CA ASP A 18 27.35 -15.99 -0.53
C ASP A 18 26.41 -15.45 0.56
N THR A 19 26.03 -14.18 0.48
CA THR A 19 24.86 -13.65 1.18
C THR A 19 23.63 -13.83 0.30
N ASN A 20 23.28 -15.10 0.08
CA ASN A 20 21.88 -15.45 -0.12
C ASN A 20 21.10 -15.24 1.18
N TYR A 21 19.79 -15.06 1.04
CA TYR A 21 18.73 -15.00 2.07
C TYR A 21 18.15 -13.62 2.41
N PHE A 22 17.13 -13.25 1.64
CA PHE A 22 15.88 -12.61 2.11
C PHE A 22 16.01 -11.47 3.13
N SER A 23 16.29 -10.27 2.64
CA SER A 23 15.63 -9.08 3.16
C SER A 23 14.88 -8.43 2.00
N SER A 24 13.64 -8.88 1.79
CA SER A 24 12.68 -8.33 0.82
C SER A 24 12.33 -6.90 1.21
N GLY A 25 13.23 -5.97 0.93
CA GLY A 25 13.09 -4.57 1.26
C GLY A 25 11.99 -3.93 0.42
N TRP A 26 11.00 -3.32 1.07
CA TRP A 26 10.03 -2.41 0.44
C TRP A 26 10.67 -1.08 0.00
N PHE A 27 11.96 -1.10 -0.33
CA PHE A 27 12.77 0.05 -0.66
C PHE A 27 12.96 0.11 -2.16
N PHE A 28 12.35 1.12 -2.79
CA PHE A 28 12.55 1.41 -4.20
C PHE A 28 13.20 2.78 -4.34
N THR A 29 14.09 2.91 -5.33
CA THR A 29 14.59 4.23 -5.72
C THR A 29 13.50 5.02 -6.42
N ARG A 30 13.65 6.35 -6.43
CA ARG A 30 12.72 7.25 -7.12
C ARG A 30 12.60 6.90 -8.61
N ALA A 31 13.73 6.64 -9.28
CA ALA A 31 13.77 6.24 -10.69
C ALA A 31 13.05 4.90 -10.93
N GLN A 32 13.22 3.91 -10.05
CA GLN A 32 12.50 2.62 -10.18
C GLN A 32 10.97 2.79 -10.13
N ILE A 33 10.48 3.76 -9.38
CA ILE A 33 9.04 4.05 -9.26
C ILE A 33 8.53 4.92 -10.40
N GLU A 34 9.30 5.92 -10.81
CA GLU A 34 8.87 6.88 -11.82
C GLU A 34 8.98 6.29 -13.24
N ASP A 35 10.03 5.49 -13.49
CA ASP A 35 10.41 5.02 -14.83
C ASP A 35 10.16 3.52 -15.05
N HIS A 36 10.09 2.71 -13.99
CA HIS A 36 10.03 1.25 -14.10
C HIS A 36 8.87 0.58 -13.36
N SER A 37 7.82 1.33 -13.00
CA SER A 37 6.64 0.75 -12.33
C SER A 37 5.97 -0.33 -13.20
N PRO A 38 5.34 -1.35 -12.59
CA PRO A 38 4.55 -2.35 -13.33
C PRO A 38 3.45 -1.71 -14.19
N SER A 39 2.83 -0.63 -13.68
CA SER A 39 1.83 0.13 -14.43
C SER A 39 2.43 0.82 -15.66
N ARG A 40 3.67 1.31 -15.58
CA ARG A 40 4.38 1.91 -16.71
C ARG A 40 4.66 0.91 -17.81
N ARG A 41 5.08 -0.30 -17.44
CA ARG A 41 5.33 -1.41 -18.38
C ARG A 41 4.05 -1.82 -19.13
N ASP A 42 2.89 -1.67 -18.48
CA ASP A 42 1.57 -1.91 -19.09
C ASP A 42 0.98 -0.65 -19.76
N GLY A 43 1.78 0.39 -20.03
CA GLY A 43 1.38 1.56 -20.82
C GLY A 43 0.62 2.67 -20.07
N ILE A 44 0.58 2.65 -18.73
CA ILE A 44 -0.02 3.74 -17.94
C ILE A 44 0.99 4.85 -17.73
N SER A 45 0.69 6.06 -18.21
CA SER A 45 1.53 7.25 -18.02
C SER A 45 1.63 7.68 -16.54
N LEU A 46 2.69 8.43 -16.20
CA LEU A 46 2.95 8.87 -14.82
C LEU A 46 1.81 9.71 -14.26
N VAL A 47 1.27 10.60 -15.10
CA VAL A 47 0.15 11.47 -14.73
C VAL A 47 -1.09 10.63 -14.41
N LYS A 48 -1.39 9.64 -15.26
CA LYS A 48 -2.55 8.75 -15.06
C LYS A 48 -2.35 7.85 -13.83
N GLU A 49 -1.16 7.29 -13.65
CA GLU A 49 -0.83 6.50 -12.46
C GLU A 49 -0.98 7.32 -11.17
N ASN A 50 -0.48 8.56 -11.15
CA ASN A 50 -0.64 9.47 -10.01
C ASN A 50 -2.11 9.84 -9.75
N GLN A 51 -2.92 10.01 -10.79
CA GLN A 51 -4.36 10.23 -10.63
C GLN A 51 -5.07 9.02 -10.04
N LEU A 52 -4.73 7.80 -10.50
CA LEU A 52 -5.27 6.55 -9.94
C LEU A 52 -4.89 6.38 -8.47
N ARG A 53 -3.63 6.71 -8.12
CA ARG A 53 -3.14 6.72 -6.73
C ARG A 53 -3.93 7.67 -5.85
N LYS A 54 -4.08 8.94 -6.27
CA LYS A 54 -4.91 9.92 -5.56
C LYS A 54 -6.35 9.45 -5.40
N SER A 55 -6.90 8.81 -6.43
CA SER A 55 -8.28 8.32 -6.46
C SER A 55 -8.54 7.25 -5.39
N TYR A 56 -7.70 6.21 -5.28
CA TYR A 56 -7.91 5.19 -4.26
C TYR A 56 -7.58 5.70 -2.85
N CYS A 57 -6.62 6.61 -2.68
CA CYS A 57 -6.34 7.22 -1.37
C CYS A 57 -7.54 8.02 -0.86
N GLY A 58 -8.20 8.80 -1.73
CA GLY A 58 -9.43 9.50 -1.41
C GLY A 58 -10.56 8.53 -1.05
N PHE A 59 -10.73 7.49 -1.85
CA PHE A 59 -11.72 6.43 -1.60
C PHE A 59 -11.52 5.74 -0.24
N LEU A 60 -10.28 5.36 0.11
CA LEU A 60 -9.98 4.70 1.39
C LEU A 60 -10.26 5.60 2.59
N ARG A 61 -9.98 6.90 2.46
CA ARG A 61 -10.33 7.87 3.51
C ARG A 61 -11.83 7.99 3.68
N ASP A 62 -12.57 8.16 2.58
CA ASP A 62 -14.05 8.20 2.62
C ASP A 62 -14.63 6.92 3.23
N LEU A 63 -14.13 5.76 2.80
CA LEU A 63 -14.57 4.45 3.29
C LEU A 63 -14.27 4.29 4.78
N GLY A 64 -13.05 4.62 5.20
CA GLY A 64 -12.64 4.52 6.60
C GLY A 64 -13.42 5.44 7.53
N MET A 65 -13.68 6.68 7.11
CA MET A 65 -14.51 7.63 7.85
C MET A 65 -15.94 7.12 8.02
N ARG A 66 -16.56 6.58 6.95
CA ARG A 66 -17.91 6.01 7.02
C ARG A 66 -17.99 4.74 7.85
N LEU A 67 -16.96 3.89 7.81
CA LEU A 67 -16.83 2.70 8.66
C LEU A 67 -16.52 3.03 10.13
N LYS A 68 -16.18 4.29 10.43
CA LYS A 68 -15.74 4.76 11.75
C LYS A 68 -14.57 3.91 12.28
N VAL A 69 -13.57 3.68 11.43
CA VAL A 69 -12.29 3.07 11.86
C VAL A 69 -11.28 4.16 12.25
N PRO A 70 -10.33 3.87 13.15
CA PRO A 70 -9.28 4.83 13.50
C PRO A 70 -8.42 5.24 12.30
N GLN A 71 -7.82 6.42 12.38
CA GLN A 71 -6.92 6.94 11.34
C GLN A 71 -5.74 6.00 11.07
N MET A 72 -5.30 5.24 12.08
CA MET A 72 -4.28 4.20 11.96
C MET A 72 -4.67 3.15 10.91
N THR A 73 -5.88 2.61 11.02
CA THR A 73 -6.45 1.62 10.10
C THR A 73 -6.53 2.16 8.67
N ILE A 74 -6.97 3.41 8.52
CA ILE A 74 -7.04 4.08 7.21
C ILE A 74 -5.65 4.20 6.61
N ALA A 75 -4.67 4.65 7.40
CA ALA A 75 -3.29 4.81 6.97
C ALA A 75 -2.64 3.48 6.55
N THR A 76 -2.87 2.41 7.32
CA THR A 76 -2.40 1.05 7.02
C THR A 76 -3.03 0.52 5.73
N SER A 77 -4.33 0.75 5.52
CA SER A 77 -5.00 0.37 4.26
C SER A 77 -4.42 1.08 3.02
N ILE A 78 -4.12 2.38 3.14
CA ILE A 78 -3.49 3.17 2.06
C ILE A 78 -2.10 2.62 1.76
N LEU A 79 -1.34 2.27 2.79
CA LEU A 79 0.00 1.72 2.64
C LEU A 79 -0.01 0.35 1.96
N PHE A 80 -0.96 -0.54 2.31
CA PHE A 80 -1.15 -1.80 1.60
C PHE A 80 -1.46 -1.59 0.12
N CYS A 81 -2.33 -0.63 -0.23
CA CYS A 81 -2.60 -0.28 -1.62
C CYS A 81 -1.36 0.24 -2.35
N HIS A 82 -0.60 1.15 -1.74
CA HIS A 82 0.63 1.66 -2.35
C HIS A 82 1.62 0.52 -2.61
N ARG A 83 1.86 -0.33 -1.61
CA ARG A 83 2.75 -1.49 -1.72
C ARG A 83 2.30 -2.49 -2.78
N PHE A 84 1.00 -2.75 -2.84
CA PHE A 84 0.41 -3.59 -3.88
C PHE A 84 0.72 -3.04 -5.28
N PHE A 85 0.42 -1.77 -5.54
CA PHE A 85 0.62 -1.15 -6.86
C PHE A 85 2.08 -0.80 -7.20
N LEU A 86 3.02 -1.02 -6.28
CA LEU A 86 4.45 -1.03 -6.59
C LEU A 86 4.88 -2.34 -7.28
N ARG A 87 4.16 -3.44 -7.02
CA ARG A 87 4.44 -4.78 -7.58
C ARG A 87 3.43 -5.20 -8.65
N GLN A 88 2.22 -4.66 -8.58
CA GLN A 88 1.11 -4.94 -9.49
C GLN A 88 0.73 -3.71 -10.32
N SER A 89 0.15 -3.95 -11.48
CA SER A 89 -0.26 -2.89 -12.40
C SER A 89 -1.69 -2.45 -12.19
N HIS A 90 -1.95 -1.15 -12.32
CA HIS A 90 -3.31 -0.60 -12.36
C HIS A 90 -4.07 -0.95 -13.64
N ALA A 91 -3.39 -1.44 -14.68
CA ALA A 91 -4.06 -1.89 -15.91
C ALA A 91 -4.78 -3.22 -15.72
N LYS A 92 -4.25 -4.07 -14.83
CA LYS A 92 -4.71 -5.45 -14.60
C LYS A 92 -5.62 -5.59 -13.38
N ASN A 93 -5.62 -4.61 -12.48
CA ASN A 93 -6.32 -4.68 -11.19
C ASN A 93 -7.21 -3.47 -10.97
N ASP A 94 -8.47 -3.69 -10.62
CA ASP A 94 -9.36 -2.59 -10.24
C ASP A 94 -8.93 -1.98 -8.90
N ARG A 95 -8.61 -0.68 -8.93
CA ARG A 95 -8.11 0.05 -7.77
C ARG A 95 -9.07 0.05 -6.59
N TYR A 96 -10.39 0.05 -6.82
CA TYR A 96 -11.35 0.11 -5.73
C TYR A 96 -11.60 -1.26 -5.12
N THR A 97 -11.64 -2.33 -5.91
CA THR A 97 -11.67 -3.70 -5.39
C THR A 97 -10.45 -3.99 -4.52
N ILE A 98 -9.24 -3.65 -4.99
CA ILE A 98 -8.01 -3.77 -4.19
C ILE A 98 -8.08 -2.90 -2.93
N ALA A 99 -8.55 -1.66 -3.05
CA ALA A 99 -8.69 -0.77 -1.89
C ALA A 99 -9.65 -1.31 -0.83
N THR A 100 -10.81 -1.84 -1.24
CA THR A 100 -11.77 -2.46 -0.32
C THR A 100 -11.14 -3.65 0.42
N ALA A 101 -10.40 -4.51 -0.30
CA ALA A 101 -9.66 -5.62 0.29
C ALA A 101 -8.58 -5.15 1.28
N CYS A 102 -7.80 -4.11 0.92
CA CYS A 102 -6.80 -3.52 1.80
C CYS A 102 -7.41 -2.91 3.08
N MET A 103 -8.58 -2.27 2.99
CA MET A 103 -9.29 -1.75 4.17
C MET A 103 -9.75 -2.87 5.09
N PHE A 104 -10.32 -3.93 4.52
CA PHE A 104 -10.74 -5.11 5.28
C PHE A 104 -9.56 -5.80 5.98
N LEU A 105 -8.46 -5.98 5.27
CA LEU A 105 -7.23 -6.54 5.82
C LEU A 105 -6.61 -5.64 6.91
N ALA A 106 -6.53 -4.33 6.67
CA ALA A 106 -5.99 -3.38 7.66
C ALA A 106 -6.81 -3.37 8.96
N GLY A 107 -8.14 -3.51 8.88
CA GLY A 107 -8.98 -3.67 10.06
C GLY A 107 -8.59 -4.87 10.91
N LYS A 108 -8.22 -5.99 10.29
CA LYS A 108 -7.73 -7.18 11.01
C LYS A 108 -6.35 -6.93 11.64
N VAL A 109 -5.43 -6.32 10.90
CA VAL A 109 -4.04 -6.06 11.34
C VAL A 109 -3.97 -5.06 12.49
N GLU A 110 -4.83 -4.03 12.47
CA GLU A 110 -4.87 -2.97 13.49
C GLU A 110 -5.87 -3.27 14.62
N GLU A 111 -6.31 -4.53 14.76
CA GLU A 111 -7.25 -4.97 15.81
C GLU A 111 -8.55 -4.14 15.86
N THR A 112 -9.01 -3.69 14.69
CA THR A 112 -10.24 -2.92 14.49
C THR A 112 -11.11 -3.54 13.38
N PRO A 113 -11.40 -4.86 13.43
CA PRO A 113 -12.08 -5.55 12.36
C PRO A 113 -13.50 -5.01 12.16
N LYS A 114 -13.93 -4.99 10.89
CA LYS A 114 -15.30 -4.65 10.49
C LYS A 114 -15.89 -5.84 9.74
N LEU A 115 -17.20 -6.01 9.86
CA LEU A 115 -17.92 -7.04 9.09
C LEU A 115 -17.71 -6.80 7.60
N LEU A 116 -17.35 -7.85 6.87
CA LEU A 116 -17.12 -7.79 5.43
C LEU A 116 -18.33 -7.19 4.69
N GLN A 117 -19.55 -7.59 5.10
CA GLN A 117 -20.79 -7.05 4.56
C GLN A 117 -20.87 -5.52 4.67
N ASN A 118 -20.52 -4.95 5.81
CA ASN A 118 -20.55 -3.49 6.01
C ASN A 118 -19.50 -2.80 5.16
N VAL A 119 -18.30 -3.38 5.05
CA VAL A 119 -17.23 -2.88 4.19
C VAL A 119 -17.69 -2.88 2.72
N LEU A 120 -18.31 -3.98 2.27
CA LEU A 120 -18.84 -4.11 0.91
C LEU A 120 -19.93 -3.09 0.61
N PHE A 121 -20.94 -2.97 1.48
CA PHE A 121 -22.05 -2.03 1.27
C PHE A 121 -21.57 -0.59 1.14
N ILE A 122 -20.75 -0.13 2.09
CA ILE A 122 -20.22 1.23 2.07
C ILE A 122 -19.27 1.44 0.87
N SER A 123 -18.43 0.45 0.55
CA SER A 123 -17.54 0.53 -0.61
C SER A 123 -18.32 0.65 -1.93
N TYR A 124 -19.42 -0.09 -2.08
CA TYR A 124 -20.28 -0.06 -3.24
C TYR A 124 -20.99 1.28 -3.37
N GLU A 125 -21.57 1.81 -2.28
CA GLU A 125 -22.18 3.13 -2.26
C GLU A 125 -21.20 4.26 -2.61
N ILE A 126 -19.95 4.19 -2.14
CA ILE A 126 -18.92 5.19 -2.46
C ILE A 126 -18.53 5.12 -3.95
N ARG A 127 -18.43 3.91 -4.52
CA ARG A 127 -18.14 3.71 -5.96
C ARG A 127 -19.27 4.21 -6.84
N HIS A 128 -20.51 4.00 -6.41
CA HIS A 128 -21.72 4.31 -7.17
C HIS A 128 -22.46 5.55 -6.64
N LYS A 129 -21.75 6.56 -6.11
CA LYS A 129 -22.34 7.79 -5.53
C LYS A 129 -23.37 8.51 -6.41
N LYS A 130 -23.29 8.37 -7.74
CA LYS A 130 -24.23 9.00 -8.69
C LYS A 130 -25.55 8.23 -8.82
N ASP A 131 -25.54 6.94 -8.50
CA ASP A 131 -26.70 6.07 -8.58
C ASP A 131 -27.39 6.01 -7.23
N LYS A 132 -28.57 6.62 -7.14
CA LYS A 132 -29.39 6.62 -5.93
C LYS A 132 -29.91 5.22 -5.58
N SER A 133 -29.93 4.29 -6.53
CA SER A 133 -30.37 2.90 -6.33
C SER A 133 -29.26 1.98 -5.82
N ALA A 134 -28.00 2.45 -5.78
CA ALA A 134 -26.85 1.62 -5.42
C ALA A 134 -26.99 0.92 -4.05
N ALA A 135 -27.56 1.61 -3.06
CA ALA A 135 -27.79 1.07 -1.72
C ALA A 135 -28.82 -0.08 -1.70
N ASN A 136 -29.74 -0.12 -2.67
CA ASN A 136 -30.70 -1.20 -2.83
C ASN A 136 -30.14 -2.33 -3.71
N ASN A 137 -29.37 -1.98 -4.75
CA ASN A 137 -28.75 -2.94 -5.66
C ASN A 137 -27.78 -3.87 -4.93
N ILE A 138 -26.94 -3.34 -4.04
CA ILE A 138 -25.98 -4.16 -3.28
C ILE A 138 -26.65 -5.11 -2.27
N LYS A 139 -27.90 -4.86 -1.89
CA LYS A 139 -28.67 -5.77 -1.02
C LYS A 139 -29.25 -6.96 -1.77
N GLN A 140 -29.25 -6.93 -3.10
CA GLN A 140 -29.63 -8.07 -3.91
C GLN A 140 -28.58 -9.17 -3.74
N LYS A 141 -29.04 -10.40 -3.50
CA LYS A 141 -28.18 -11.55 -3.15
C LYS A 141 -27.10 -11.80 -4.21
N GLU A 142 -27.47 -11.73 -5.49
CA GLU A 142 -26.57 -11.98 -6.62
C GLU A 142 -25.43 -10.95 -6.68
N VAL A 143 -25.77 -9.65 -6.56
CA VAL A 143 -24.79 -8.56 -6.57
C VAL A 143 -23.88 -8.64 -5.35
N TYR A 144 -24.44 -8.93 -4.18
CA TYR A 144 -23.69 -9.08 -2.95
C TYR A 144 -22.66 -10.21 -3.02
N GLU A 145 -23.07 -11.42 -3.43
CA GLU A 145 -22.17 -12.57 -3.51
C GLU A 145 -21.07 -12.34 -4.57
N TYR A 146 -21.42 -11.73 -5.71
CA TYR A 146 -20.43 -11.36 -6.72
C TYR A 146 -19.36 -10.39 -6.19
N GLU A 147 -19.77 -9.30 -5.53
CA GLU A 147 -18.83 -8.33 -4.98
C GLU A 147 -18.01 -8.90 -3.81
N LYS A 148 -18.62 -9.77 -3.01
CA LYS A 148 -17.95 -10.49 -1.92
C LYS A 148 -16.85 -11.41 -2.45
N GLU A 149 -17.15 -12.22 -3.46
CA GLU A 149 -16.15 -13.11 -4.08
C GLU A 149 -14.97 -12.30 -4.63
N ARG A 150 -15.24 -11.22 -5.35
CA ARG A 150 -14.18 -10.34 -5.89
C ARG A 150 -13.27 -9.76 -4.81
N VAL A 151 -13.84 -9.32 -3.69
CA VAL A 151 -13.05 -8.76 -2.58
C VAL A 151 -12.25 -9.85 -1.86
N LEU A 152 -12.77 -11.06 -1.71
CA LEU A 152 -12.05 -12.19 -1.11
C LEU A 152 -10.87 -12.64 -2.00
N LEU A 153 -11.08 -12.70 -3.32
CA LEU A 153 -9.99 -12.97 -4.27
C LEU A 153 -8.93 -11.87 -4.23
N ALA A 154 -9.35 -10.61 -4.19
CA ALA A 154 -8.44 -9.47 -4.07
C ALA A 154 -7.67 -9.48 -2.74
N GLU A 155 -8.30 -9.88 -1.64
CA GLU A 155 -7.63 -10.03 -0.34
C GLU A 155 -6.48 -11.04 -0.41
N ASN A 156 -6.74 -12.22 -0.97
CA ASN A 156 -5.71 -13.24 -1.17
C ASN A 156 -4.58 -12.73 -2.06
N LEU A 157 -4.92 -12.04 -3.15
CA LEU A 157 -3.93 -11.46 -4.06
C LEU A 157 -3.08 -10.37 -3.37
N VAL A 158 -3.68 -9.55 -2.50
CA VAL A 158 -2.96 -8.55 -1.69
C VAL A 158 -1.99 -9.24 -0.74
N LEU A 159 -2.45 -10.24 0.01
CA LEU A 159 -1.59 -10.98 0.95
C LEU A 159 -0.39 -11.63 0.25
N GLN A 160 -0.62 -12.30 -0.88
CA GLN A 160 0.44 -12.89 -1.69
C GLN A 160 1.40 -11.83 -2.23
N THR A 161 0.88 -10.72 -2.76
CA THR A 161 1.70 -9.63 -3.31
C THR A 161 2.53 -8.94 -2.23
N LEU A 162 2.04 -8.89 -0.98
CA LEU A 162 2.75 -8.34 0.16
C LEU A 162 3.72 -9.33 0.82
N ASP A 163 3.87 -10.55 0.29
CA ASP A 163 4.64 -11.65 0.91
C ASP A 163 4.23 -11.89 2.38
N PHE A 164 2.94 -11.71 2.70
CA PHE A 164 2.41 -11.74 4.07
C PHE A 164 3.11 -10.78 5.07
N ASN A 165 3.86 -9.79 4.56
CA ASN A 165 4.49 -8.74 5.35
C ASN A 165 3.46 -7.65 5.72
N ILE A 166 2.56 -8.01 6.64
CA ILE A 166 1.47 -7.17 7.15
C ILE A 166 1.86 -6.39 8.42
N ASN A 167 3.00 -6.71 9.04
CA ASN A 167 3.51 -6.07 10.26
C ASN A 167 4.17 -4.72 9.96
N ILE A 168 3.38 -3.76 9.48
CA ILE A 168 3.89 -2.43 9.20
C ILE A 168 3.89 -1.59 10.46
N VAL A 169 5.07 -1.15 10.90
CA VAL A 169 5.15 -0.15 11.97
C VAL A 169 4.64 1.19 11.45
N ASN A 170 3.42 1.53 11.85
CA ASN A 170 2.77 2.75 11.41
C ASN A 170 3.54 4.00 11.93
N PRO A 171 3.97 4.92 11.05
CA PRO A 171 4.61 6.19 11.40
C PRO A 171 3.93 6.98 12.52
N TYR A 172 2.60 6.94 12.61
CA TYR A 172 1.87 7.58 13.71
C TYR A 172 2.22 7.00 15.08
N ARG A 173 2.44 5.68 15.19
CA ARG A 173 2.86 5.03 16.44
C ARG A 173 4.24 5.52 16.89
N ARG A 174 5.14 5.72 15.92
CA ARG A 174 6.49 6.26 16.16
C ARG A 174 6.44 7.75 16.54
N LEU A 175 5.61 8.55 15.86
CA LEU A 175 5.42 9.96 16.21
C LEU A 175 4.90 10.11 17.65
N VAL A 176 3.88 9.34 18.03
CA VAL A 176 3.33 9.38 19.40
C VAL A 176 4.38 8.97 20.43
N ALA A 177 5.19 7.94 20.15
CA ALA A 177 6.28 7.52 21.03
C ALA A 177 7.37 8.60 21.16
N ALA A 178 7.75 9.25 20.06
CA ALA A 178 8.74 10.32 20.05
C ALA A 178 8.27 11.57 20.80
N LEU A 179 7.02 12.00 20.57
CA LEU A 179 6.41 13.14 21.27
C LEU A 179 6.37 12.91 22.79
N LYS A 180 6.03 11.68 23.22
CA LYS A 180 6.05 11.29 24.64
C LYS A 180 7.46 11.32 25.22
N LYS A 181 8.45 10.78 24.49
CA LYS A 181 9.86 10.75 24.94
C LYS A 181 10.47 12.15 25.07
N LEU A 182 10.07 13.08 24.20
CA LEU A 182 10.57 14.45 24.18
C LEU A 182 9.74 15.41 25.07
N SER A 183 8.70 14.91 25.75
CA SER A 183 7.78 15.71 26.57
C SER A 183 7.16 16.91 25.81
N ILE A 184 7.01 16.79 24.49
CA ILE A 184 6.43 17.85 23.66
C ILE A 184 4.91 17.74 23.76
N MET A 185 4.30 18.71 24.46
CA MET A 185 2.83 18.82 24.61
C MET A 185 2.23 19.96 23.78
N ASP A 186 3.05 20.66 22.98
CA ASP A 186 2.55 21.75 22.13
C ASP A 186 1.61 21.20 21.06
N LYS A 187 0.32 21.52 21.23
CA LYS A 187 -0.75 21.10 20.32
C LYS A 187 -0.50 21.55 18.88
N PHE A 188 0.16 22.69 18.67
CA PHE A 188 0.49 23.17 17.33
C PHE A 188 1.50 22.26 16.65
N VAL A 189 2.59 21.92 17.33
CA VAL A 189 3.64 21.02 16.82
C VAL A 189 3.09 19.63 16.52
N VAL A 190 2.26 19.10 17.43
CA VAL A 190 1.58 17.81 17.22
C VAL A 190 0.70 17.85 15.98
N GLN A 191 -0.13 18.89 15.82
CA GLN A 191 -1.02 19.03 14.67
C GLN A 191 -0.25 19.15 13.35
N VAL A 192 0.83 19.93 13.32
CA VAL A 192 1.68 20.07 12.12
C VAL A 192 2.32 18.74 11.76
N ALA A 193 2.84 17.99 12.74
CA ALA A 193 3.42 16.66 12.50
C ALA A 193 2.38 15.65 11.99
N TRP A 194 1.15 15.69 12.52
CA TRP A 194 0.03 14.88 12.04
C TRP A 194 -0.35 15.21 10.59
N ASN A 195 -0.45 16.50 10.25
CA ASN A 195 -0.75 16.96 8.90
C ASN A 195 0.35 16.51 7.91
N PHE A 196 1.61 16.64 8.31
CA PHE A 196 2.74 16.17 7.52
C PHE A 196 2.65 14.67 7.25
N LEU A 197 2.34 13.84 8.25
CA LEU A 197 2.14 12.41 8.04
C LEU A 197 0.99 12.12 7.07
N ASN A 198 -0.16 12.78 7.22
CA ASN A 198 -1.29 12.64 6.29
C ASN A 198 -0.88 12.96 4.83
N ASP A 199 -0.09 14.02 4.63
CA ASP A 199 0.46 14.38 3.32
C ASP A 199 1.45 13.35 2.79
N ARG A 200 2.20 12.69 3.69
CA ARG A 200 3.09 11.60 3.28
C ARG A 200 2.31 10.39 2.81
N TYR A 201 1.18 10.01 3.43
CA TYR A 201 0.33 8.92 2.93
C TYR A 201 -0.34 9.21 1.59
N ASN A 202 -0.49 10.50 1.25
CA ASN A 202 -0.95 10.94 -0.07
C ASN A 202 0.09 10.77 -1.18
N SER A 203 1.37 10.77 -0.80
CA SER A 203 2.49 10.65 -1.71
C SER A 203 3.09 9.25 -1.64
N ILE A 204 3.62 8.76 -2.76
CA ILE A 204 4.29 7.44 -2.84
C ILE A 204 5.45 7.34 -1.83
N SER A 205 5.95 8.47 -1.34
CA SER A 205 7.00 8.56 -0.32
C SER A 205 6.70 7.81 0.99
N ALA A 206 5.42 7.58 1.35
CA ALA A 206 5.07 6.78 2.54
C ALA A 206 5.44 5.30 2.39
N ALA A 207 5.44 4.77 1.15
CA ALA A 207 5.88 3.40 0.89
C ALA A 207 7.42 3.28 0.83
N LEU A 208 8.15 4.39 0.72
CA LEU A 208 9.55 4.39 0.31
C LEU A 208 10.58 4.69 1.39
N LYS A 209 10.20 5.27 2.53
CA LYS A 209 11.18 5.77 3.48
C LYS A 209 10.88 5.31 4.90
N GLU A 210 11.52 4.20 5.28
CA GLU A 210 11.96 4.00 6.66
C GLU A 210 13.15 4.93 7.03
N SER A 211 13.49 5.95 6.23
CA SER A 211 14.58 6.87 6.58
C SER A 211 14.30 7.78 7.80
N PHE A 212 13.14 7.65 8.46
CA PHE A 212 12.93 8.21 9.81
C PHE A 212 13.49 7.30 10.92
N LEU A 213 13.87 6.05 10.63
CA LEU A 213 14.49 5.15 11.61
C LEU A 213 15.96 5.46 11.85
N ASN A 214 16.69 5.93 10.85
CA ASN A 214 18.13 6.21 10.99
C ASN A 214 18.43 7.64 11.47
N LEU A 215 17.42 8.41 11.87
CA LEU A 215 17.61 9.73 12.49
C LEU A 215 17.37 9.73 14.01
N PHE A 216 16.91 8.61 14.58
CA PHE A 216 16.60 8.48 16.01
C PHE A 216 17.14 7.19 16.65
N SER A 217 18.05 6.49 15.97
CA SER A 217 18.99 5.54 16.59
C SER A 217 20.35 6.20 16.69
#